data_AF-A0A3M1KWU3-F1
#
_entry.id   AF-A0A3M1KWU3-F1
#
_cell.length_a   1.000
_cell.length_b   1.000
_cell.length_c   1.000
_cell.angle_alpha   90.00
_cell.angle_beta   90.00
_cell.angle_gamma   90.00
#
_symmetry.space_group_name_H-M   'P 1'
#
loop_
_entity.id
_entity.type
_entity.pdbx_description
1 polymer ?
#
loop_
_entity_poly.entity_id
_entity_poly.type
_entity_poly.pdbx_seq_one_letter_code
_entity_poly.pdbx_strand_id
1 'polypeptide(L)'
;MILANRQIVGRKLAEKLINYNNHPQAIVLGLPRGGVPVAYEIAKSLNLPLDVCLVRELSLPQNPDIALGAVAEDGFDYKGDKVFL
;
A
#
# COMPACT_ATOMS: atom_id res chain seq x y z
N MET A 1 10.67 -14.84 11.83
CA MET A 1 10.24 -15.79 10.78
C MET A 1 10.58 -15.19 9.43
N ILE A 2 11.45 -15.83 8.64
CA ILE A 2 11.75 -15.42 7.26
C ILE A 2 10.83 -16.22 6.33
N LEU A 3 10.15 -15.54 5.41
CA LEU A 3 9.28 -16.17 4.42
C LEU A 3 9.96 -16.08 3.05
N ALA A 4 10.02 -17.21 2.34
CA ALA A 4 10.90 -17.38 1.18
C ALA A 4 10.56 -16.50 -0.02
N ASN A 5 9.28 -16.12 -0.20
CA ASN A 5 8.86 -15.22 -1.26
C ASN A 5 7.59 -14.45 -0.87
N ARG A 6 7.27 -13.41 -1.65
CA ARG A 6 6.10 -12.53 -1.43
C ARG A 6 4.78 -13.29 -1.54
N GLN A 7 4.74 -14.36 -2.32
CA GLN A 7 3.52 -15.15 -2.51
C GLN A 7 3.14 -15.90 -1.22
N ILE A 8 4.10 -16.57 -0.57
CA ILE A 8 3.89 -17.26 0.70
C ILE A 8 3.48 -16.26 1.78
N VAL A 9 4.09 -15.06 1.79
CA VAL A 9 3.69 -13.98 2.71
C VAL A 9 2.23 -13.60 2.52
N GLY A 10 1.80 -13.37 1.27
CA GLY A 10 0.43 -12.98 0.97
C GLY A 10 -0.59 -14.03 1.38
N ARG A 11 -0.34 -15.31 1.08
CA ARG A 11 -1.23 -16.41 1.49
C ARG A 11 -1.35 -16.53 3.01
N LYS A 12 -0.23 -16.51 3.73
CA LYS A 12 -0.24 -16.55 5.20
C LYS A 12 -0.91 -15.34 5.83
N LEU A 13 -0.84 -14.18 5.19
CA LEU A 13 -1.55 -12.99 5.66
C LEU A 13 -3.05 -13.10 5.37
N ALA A 14 -3.44 -13.64 4.21
CA ALA A 14 -4.83 -13.91 3.87
C ALA A 14 -5.51 -14.85 4.86
N GLU A 15 -4.82 -15.92 5.31
CA GLU A 15 -5.32 -16.83 6.35
C GLU A 15 -5.72 -16.10 7.63
N LYS A 16 -4.96 -15.07 8.02
CA LYS A 16 -5.26 -14.25 9.21
C LYS A 16 -6.38 -13.23 8.98
N LEU A 17 -6.68 -12.92 7.72
CA LEU A 17 -7.67 -11.95 7.29
C LEU A 17 -8.94 -12.63 6.74
N ILE A 18 -9.13 -13.93 7.02
CA ILE A 18 -10.23 -14.73 6.47
C ILE A 18 -11.63 -14.14 6.72
N ASN A 19 -11.79 -13.35 7.80
CA ASN A 19 -13.04 -12.67 8.13
C ASN A 19 -13.46 -11.62 7.09
N TYR A 20 -12.56 -11.17 6.22
CA TYR A 20 -12.85 -10.25 5.12
C TYR A 20 -13.20 -10.96 3.81
N ASN A 21 -13.27 -12.29 3.79
CA ASN A 21 -13.57 -13.05 2.59
C ASN A 21 -14.92 -12.65 1.97
N ASN A 22 -14.91 -12.28 0.68
CA ASN A 22 -16.08 -11.76 -0.06
C ASN A 22 -16.73 -10.52 0.58
N HIS A 23 -16.02 -9.77 1.42
CA HIS A 23 -16.62 -8.64 2.11
C HIS A 23 -16.97 -7.52 1.10
N PRO A 24 -18.24 -7.11 0.97
CA PRO A 24 -18.71 -6.27 -0.13
C PRO A 24 -18.17 -4.83 -0.09
N GLN A 25 -17.63 -4.41 1.05
CA GLN A 25 -17.04 -3.08 1.26
C GLN A 25 -15.52 -3.11 1.48
N ALA A 26 -14.86 -4.23 1.20
CA ALA A 26 -13.42 -4.35 1.35
C ALA A 26 -12.70 -4.31 -0.01
N ILE A 27 -11.52 -3.70 -0.02
CA ILE A 27 -10.58 -3.68 -1.14
C ILE A 27 -9.17 -3.91 -0.60
N VAL A 28 -8.32 -4.55 -1.38
CA VAL A 28 -6.90 -4.67 -1.07
C VAL A 28 -6.13 -3.62 -1.87
N LEU A 29 -5.36 -2.79 -1.18
CA LEU A 29 -4.48 -1.79 -1.81
C LEU A 29 -3.01 -2.22 -1.69
N GLY A 30 -2.36 -2.40 -2.84
CA GLY A 30 -0.95 -2.76 -2.93
C GLY A 30 -0.05 -1.54 -3.07
N LEU A 31 0.89 -1.35 -2.13
CA LEU A 31 1.94 -0.33 -2.26
C LEU A 31 3.11 -0.83 -3.11
N PRO A 32 3.52 -0.12 -4.18
CA PRO A 32 4.68 -0.51 -4.96
C PRO A 32 6.01 -0.38 -4.20
N ARG A 33 7.06 -1.11 -4.60
CA ARG A 33 7.08 -2.19 -5.61
C ARG A 33 6.84 -3.57 -5.01
N GLY A 34 7.24 -3.78 -3.75
CA GLY A 34 7.23 -5.09 -3.10
C GLY A 34 5.91 -5.50 -2.44
N GLY A 35 5.01 -4.54 -2.19
CA GLY A 35 3.70 -4.80 -1.57
C GLY A 35 2.69 -5.37 -2.57
N VAL A 36 2.76 -4.96 -3.84
CA VAL A 36 1.81 -5.39 -4.88
C VAL A 36 1.75 -6.92 -5.05
N PRO A 37 2.87 -7.67 -5.14
CA PRO A 37 2.81 -9.13 -5.24
C PRO A 37 2.21 -9.82 -3.99
N VAL A 38 2.30 -9.18 -2.81
CA VAL A 38 1.69 -9.69 -1.57
C VAL A 38 0.18 -9.41 -1.60
N ALA A 39 -0.20 -8.17 -1.92
CA ALA A 39 -1.58 -7.73 -2.05
C ALA A 39 -2.36 -8.58 -3.06
N TYR A 40 -1.72 -8.95 -4.18
CA TYR A 40 -2.32 -9.83 -5.17
C TYR A 40 -2.74 -11.18 -4.60
N GLU A 41 -1.86 -11.87 -3.85
CA GLU A 41 -2.24 -13.15 -3.24
C GLU A 41 -3.34 -12.99 -2.19
N ILE A 42 -3.37 -11.88 -1.44
CA ILE A 42 -4.43 -11.60 -0.46
C ILE A 42 -5.77 -11.42 -1.17
N ALA A 43 -5.82 -10.53 -2.16
CA ALA A 43 -7.03 -10.25 -2.93
C ALA A 43 -7.58 -11.50 -3.60
N LYS A 44 -6.68 -12.30 -4.21
CA LYS A 44 -7.03 -13.58 -4.82
C LYS A 44 -7.57 -14.59 -3.80
N SER A 45 -6.95 -14.71 -2.63
CA SER A 45 -7.36 -15.67 -1.59
C SER A 45 -8.66 -15.28 -0.90
N LEU A 46 -8.96 -13.99 -0.76
CA LEU A 46 -10.16 -13.49 -0.08
C LEU A 46 -11.30 -13.10 -1.04
N ASN A 47 -11.09 -13.30 -2.35
CA ASN A 47 -11.99 -12.86 -3.41
C ASN A 47 -12.40 -11.39 -3.26
N LEU A 48 -11.41 -10.52 -3.11
CA LEU A 48 -11.58 -9.08 -2.96
C LEU A 48 -11.03 -8.34 -4.20
N PRO A 49 -11.57 -7.15 -4.51
CA PRO A 49 -10.96 -6.25 -5.47
C PRO A 49 -9.53 -5.90 -5.05
N LEU A 50 -8.66 -5.72 -6.04
CA LEU A 50 -7.28 -5.28 -5.86
C LEU A 50 -7.06 -3.99 -6.63
N ASP A 51 -6.42 -3.03 -6.00
CA ASP A 51 -5.90 -1.83 -6.65
C ASP A 51 -4.51 -1.46 -6.11
N VAL A 52 -3.83 -0.53 -6.77
CA VAL A 52 -2.46 -0.11 -6.46
C VAL A 52 -2.48 1.34 -6.01
N CYS A 53 -1.98 1.62 -4.81
CA CYS A 53 -1.89 2.97 -4.29
C CYS A 53 -0.48 3.52 -4.54
N LEU A 54 -0.37 4.49 -5.45
CA LEU A 54 0.88 5.19 -5.73
C LEU A 54 1.06 6.32 -4.72
N VAL A 55 2.06 6.18 -3.83
CA VAL A 55 2.41 7.22 -2.86
C VAL A 55 3.84 7.67 -3.03
N ARG A 56 4.08 8.97 -2.81
CA ARG A 56 5.42 9.56 -2.72
C ARG A 56 5.58 10.22 -1.36
N GLU A 57 6.66 9.88 -0.67
CA GLU A 57 7.05 10.52 0.57
C GLU A 57 7.49 11.97 0.29
N LEU A 58 7.00 12.90 1.11
CA LEU A 58 7.45 14.28 1.15
C LEU A 58 8.48 14.41 2.26
N SER A 59 9.74 14.61 1.88
CA SER A 59 10.84 14.83 2.82
C SER A 59 11.33 16.27 2.75
N LEU A 60 11.95 16.75 3.83
CA LEU A 60 12.60 18.06 3.83
C LEU A 60 13.79 18.07 2.85
N PRO A 61 13.90 19.06 1.95
CA PRO A 61 15.05 19.14 1.04
C PRO A 61 16.39 19.25 1.77
N GLN A 62 16.42 19.93 2.93
CA GLN A 62 17.64 20.09 3.73
C GLN A 62 17.91 18.88 4.64
N ASN A 63 16.91 18.04 4.89
CA ASN A 63 17.05 16.83 5.71
C ASN A 63 16.10 15.72 5.20
N PRO A 64 16.54 14.96 4.17
CA PRO A 64 15.70 13.94 3.51
C PRO A 64 15.24 12.81 4.43
N ASP A 65 15.90 12.62 5.57
CA ASP A 65 15.54 11.59 6.55
C ASP A 65 14.32 11.98 7.41
N ILE A 66 13.83 13.22 7.31
CA ILE A 66 12.62 13.69 8.00
C ILE A 66 11.44 13.66 7.02
N ALA A 67 10.49 12.75 7.29
CA ALA A 67 9.21 12.66 6.61
C ALA A 67 8.26 13.77 7.10
N LEU A 68 7.80 14.62 6.18
CA LEU A 68 6.76 15.63 6.44
C LEU A 68 5.35 15.09 6.17
N GLY A 69 5.23 14.13 5.25
CA GLY A 69 3.95 13.56 4.84
C GLY A 69 4.10 12.65 3.62
N ALA A 70 2.98 12.28 3.01
CA ALA A 70 2.93 11.50 1.78
C ALA A 70 1.83 12.02 0.86
N VAL A 71 2.04 11.93 -0.45
CA VAL A 71 1.09 12.36 -1.48
C VAL A 71 0.73 11.17 -2.34
N ALA A 72 -0.57 10.99 -2.61
CA ALA A 72 -1.09 9.97 -3.51
C ALA A 72 -1.26 10.49 -4.95
N GLU A 73 -1.77 9.66 -5.85
CA GLU A 73 -1.82 9.90 -7.30
C GLU A 73 -2.65 11.11 -7.78
N ASP A 74 -3.50 11.69 -6.92
CA ASP A 74 -4.20 12.94 -7.22
C ASP A 74 -3.25 14.14 -7.04
N GLY A 75 -2.89 14.73 -8.19
CA GLY A 75 -1.77 15.65 -8.38
C GLY A 75 -1.59 16.76 -7.34
N PHE A 76 -0.35 16.89 -6.86
CA PHE A 76 0.12 17.98 -6.01
C PHE A 76 1.00 18.95 -6.80
N ASP A 77 0.57 20.21 -6.92
CA ASP A 77 1.38 21.31 -7.49
C ASP A 77 2.12 22.02 -6.35
N TYR A 78 3.43 21.73 -6.20
CA TYR A 78 4.29 22.39 -5.22
C TYR A 78 4.67 23.80 -5.71
N LYS A 79 3.84 24.79 -5.39
CA LYS A 79 4.27 26.18 -5.29
C LYS A 79 4.61 26.48 -3.84
N GLY A 80 5.88 26.77 -3.58
CA GLY A 80 6.42 27.01 -2.24
C GLY A 80 5.50 27.85 -1.35
N ASP A 81 5.41 27.38 -0.09
CA ASP A 81 4.82 27.98 1.11
C ASP A 81 3.58 27.32 1.71
N LYS A 82 2.90 26.34 1.09
CA LYS A 82 1.83 25.60 1.80
C LYS A 82 1.77 24.13 1.46
N VAL A 83 1.88 23.30 2.51
CA VAL A 83 1.58 21.88 2.51
C VAL A 83 0.16 21.72 3.04
N PHE A 84 -0.76 21.22 2.22
CA PHE A 84 -2.06 20.74 2.67
C PHE A 84 -2.15 19.24 2.41
N LEU A 85 -2.73 18.57 3.41
CA LEU A 85 -2.79 17.12 3.68
C LEU A 85 -3.21 16.26 2.49
#